data_AF-A0AA37NZK6-F1
#
_entry.id   AF-A0AA37NZK6-F1
#
_cell.length_a   1.000
_cell.length_b   1.000
_cell.length_c   1.000
_cell.angle_alpha   90.00
_cell.angle_beta   90.00
_cell.angle_gamma   90.00
#
_symmetry.space_group_name_H-M   'P 1'
#
loop_
_entity.id
_entity.type
_entity.pdbx_description
1 polymer ?
#
loop_
_entity_poly.entity_id
_entity_poly.type
_entity_poly.pdbx_seq_one_letter_code
_entity_poly.pdbx_strand_id
1 'polypeptide(L)'
;MPPLEDAIGKYNDACLDELDRVMFKLKDSNIKTIVSPHDSNSLLGDYRAHATALLTCIFSDIYHDTFGRDAFYVDQTAFDAYDARLSHILNYQGAHSGQVWKDWPEAIMSFNLQGDDAQGRLCGRATHLRDELGPDNPILVSTGGVGGDFSHGCTFVIAVTECPAVDAISVYRFASVPGNWDLVLDGWLDQANDKLVYLEEWGIDSSNL
;
A
#
# COMPACT_ATOMS: atom_id res chain seq x y z
N MET A 1 15.74 11.09 5.32
CA MET A 1 14.52 11.63 4.71
C MET A 1 13.55 11.92 5.84
N PRO A 2 13.01 13.14 5.98
CA PRO A 2 12.00 13.42 6.99
C PRO A 2 10.72 12.61 6.69
N PRO A 3 9.85 12.37 7.68
CA PRO A 3 8.54 11.81 7.42
C PRO A 3 7.74 12.75 6.50
N LEU A 4 6.85 12.18 5.69
CA LEU A 4 5.92 12.96 4.87
C LEU A 4 5.02 13.84 5.75
N GLU A 5 4.70 13.38 6.95
CA GLU A 5 3.72 14.03 7.82
C GLU A 5 4.20 13.93 9.27
N ASP A 6 4.39 15.07 9.93
CA ASP A 6 4.77 15.18 11.34
C ASP A 6 3.62 15.68 12.24
N ALA A 7 2.53 16.14 11.62
CA ALA A 7 1.26 16.46 12.24
C ALA A 7 0.15 16.19 11.22
N ILE A 8 -1.01 15.69 11.66
CA ILE A 8 -2.13 15.38 10.77
C ILE A 8 -2.48 16.57 9.86
N GLY A 9 -2.44 16.34 8.54
CA GLY A 9 -2.71 17.32 7.49
C GLY A 9 -1.57 18.31 7.21
N LYS A 10 -0.37 18.10 7.76
CA LYS A 10 0.82 18.93 7.47
C LYS A 10 1.88 18.11 6.74
N TYR A 11 2.02 18.37 5.45
CA TYR A 11 2.89 17.59 4.59
C TYR A 11 4.25 18.26 4.38
N ASN A 12 5.30 17.42 4.43
CA ASN A 12 6.67 17.74 4.07
C ASN A 12 7.07 16.91 2.84
N ASP A 13 7.04 17.55 1.69
CA ASP A 13 7.23 16.88 0.41
C ASP A 13 8.67 16.46 0.12
N ALA A 14 9.64 16.75 0.99
CA ALA A 14 11.02 16.31 0.79
C ALA A 14 11.16 14.78 0.63
N CYS A 15 10.22 14.01 1.20
CA CYS A 15 10.11 12.57 0.95
C CYS A 15 9.62 12.27 -0.48
N LEU A 16 8.56 12.94 -0.92
CA LEU A 16 8.00 12.77 -2.26
C LEU A 16 8.98 13.26 -3.34
N ASP A 17 9.74 14.33 -3.09
CA ASP A 17 10.80 14.82 -3.97
C ASP A 17 11.85 13.73 -4.24
N GLU A 18 12.30 13.02 -3.19
CA GLU A 18 13.29 11.95 -3.36
C GLU A 18 12.70 10.73 -4.06
N LEU A 19 11.43 10.39 -3.80
CA LEU A 19 10.73 9.32 -4.52
C LEU A 19 10.53 9.69 -6.00
N ASP A 20 10.10 10.92 -6.29
CA ASP A 20 9.93 11.46 -7.64
C ASP A 20 11.24 11.38 -8.43
N ARG A 21 12.37 11.75 -7.79
CA ARG A 21 13.71 11.63 -8.37
C ARG A 21 14.06 10.19 -8.77
N VAL A 22 13.65 9.21 -7.97
CA VAL A 22 13.88 7.78 -8.25
C VAL A 22 12.96 7.32 -9.39
N MET A 23 11.67 7.61 -9.29
CA MET A 23 10.68 7.25 -10.32
C MET A 23 11.03 7.85 -11.68
N PHE A 24 11.51 9.09 -11.71
CA PHE A 24 11.96 9.74 -12.94
C PHE A 24 13.08 8.95 -13.64
N LYS A 25 14.03 8.42 -12.88
CA LYS A 25 15.11 7.56 -13.42
C LYS A 25 14.63 6.18 -13.84
N LEU A 26 13.71 5.58 -13.07
CA LEU A 26 13.14 4.27 -13.37
C LEU A 26 12.32 4.30 -14.66
N LYS A 27 11.56 5.37 -14.87
CA LYS A 27 10.78 5.60 -16.09
C LYS A 27 11.66 5.58 -17.34
N ASP A 28 12.84 6.20 -17.30
CA ASP A 28 13.78 6.19 -18.42
C ASP A 28 14.34 4.78 -18.73
N SER A 29 14.19 3.85 -17.80
CA SER A 29 14.51 2.42 -17.97
C SER A 29 13.27 1.57 -18.27
N ASN A 30 12.12 2.17 -18.57
CA ASN A 30 10.83 1.50 -18.73
C ASN A 30 10.39 0.66 -17.51
N ILE A 31 10.82 1.07 -16.31
CA ILE A 31 10.41 0.46 -15.05
C ILE A 31 9.32 1.34 -14.44
N LYS A 32 8.18 0.73 -14.12
CA LYS A 32 7.10 1.38 -13.39
C LYS A 32 7.18 1.05 -11.90
N THR A 33 6.60 1.92 -11.08
CA THR A 33 6.53 1.76 -9.62
C THR A 33 5.13 1.46 -9.13
N ILE A 34 5.07 0.74 -8.03
CA ILE A 34 3.90 0.65 -7.17
C ILE A 34 4.16 1.61 -6.01
N VAL A 35 3.22 2.52 -5.75
CA VAL A 35 3.35 3.51 -4.69
C VAL A 35 2.52 3.06 -3.50
N SER A 36 3.19 2.75 -2.39
CA SER A 36 2.55 2.46 -1.10
C SER A 36 2.45 3.74 -0.26
N PRO A 37 1.25 4.32 -0.06
CA PRO A 37 1.11 5.65 0.56
C PRO A 37 1.46 5.69 2.07
N HIS A 38 1.44 4.54 2.75
CA HIS A 38 1.73 4.41 4.17
C HIS A 38 2.09 2.95 4.54
N ASP A 39 2.98 2.76 5.52
CA ASP A 39 3.41 1.45 6.03
C ASP A 39 2.61 1.08 7.29
N SER A 40 1.88 -0.04 7.25
CA SER A 40 0.99 -0.46 8.34
C SER A 40 1.75 -0.84 9.61
N ASN A 41 3.05 -1.18 9.49
CA ASN A 41 3.90 -1.43 10.65
C ASN A 41 4.14 -0.18 11.49
N SER A 42 4.03 1.02 10.90
CA SER A 42 4.15 2.29 11.63
C SER A 42 3.04 2.47 12.67
N LEU A 43 1.90 1.79 12.49
CA LEU A 43 0.77 1.79 13.42
C LEU A 43 0.98 0.88 14.63
N LEU A 44 1.99 0.01 14.62
CA LEU A 44 2.29 -0.89 15.75
C LEU A 44 2.96 -0.16 16.93
N GLY A 45 3.30 1.13 16.78
CA GLY A 45 4.02 1.91 17.77
C GLY A 45 5.48 1.49 17.89
N ASP A 46 6.16 1.90 18.97
CA ASP A 46 7.50 1.41 19.28
C ASP A 46 7.46 -0.03 19.79
N TYR A 47 7.26 -0.98 18.86
CA TYR A 47 7.37 -2.42 19.10
C TYR A 47 8.76 -2.84 19.63
N ARG A 48 9.75 -1.93 19.71
CA ARG A 48 11.15 -2.25 20.01
C ARG A 48 11.59 -1.98 21.44
N ALA A 49 10.67 -1.86 22.39
CA ALA A 49 11.02 -2.07 23.81
C ALA A 49 11.68 -3.47 24.05
N HIS A 50 11.63 -4.38 23.08
CA HIS A 50 12.22 -5.73 23.16
C HIS A 50 13.19 -6.14 22.04
N ALA A 51 13.55 -5.27 21.09
CA ALA A 51 14.43 -5.64 19.98
C ALA A 51 15.81 -4.96 20.07
N THR A 52 16.87 -5.75 20.14
CA THR A 52 18.27 -5.30 20.17
C THR A 52 18.62 -4.48 18.91
N ALA A 53 18.92 -3.19 19.09
CA ALA A 53 19.72 -2.20 18.33
C ALA A 53 19.97 -2.27 16.80
N LEU A 54 19.73 -3.37 16.08
CA LEU A 54 20.02 -3.56 14.66
C LEU A 54 18.78 -3.41 13.75
N LEU A 55 17.59 -3.34 14.33
CA LEU A 55 16.35 -2.96 13.66
C LEU A 55 15.99 -1.58 14.19
N THR A 56 16.39 -0.49 13.52
CA THR A 56 16.19 0.89 14.01
C THR A 56 15.32 1.77 13.08
N CYS A 57 14.54 1.17 12.15
CA CYS A 57 13.74 1.94 11.17
C CYS A 57 12.19 1.89 11.25
N ILE A 58 11.57 1.19 12.23
CA ILE A 58 10.12 1.23 12.48
C ILE A 58 9.94 2.22 13.62
N PHE A 59 9.47 3.41 13.29
CA PHE A 59 9.10 4.43 14.26
C PHE A 59 7.57 4.55 14.25
N SER A 60 6.98 4.75 15.42
CA SER A 60 5.62 5.26 15.52
C SER A 60 5.48 6.48 14.63
N ASP A 61 4.41 6.54 13.85
CA ASP A 61 4.10 7.71 13.05
C ASP A 61 2.96 8.54 13.66
N ILE A 62 2.63 9.65 13.01
CA ILE A 62 1.62 10.57 13.50
C ILE A 62 0.22 9.94 13.58
N TYR A 63 -0.09 8.94 12.76
CA TYR A 63 -1.38 8.24 12.81
C TYR A 63 -1.46 7.31 14.02
N HIS A 64 -0.37 6.62 14.36
CA HIS A 64 -0.29 5.90 15.64
C HIS A 64 -0.44 6.86 16.83
N ASP A 65 0.32 7.96 16.84
CA ASP A 65 0.33 8.88 17.98
C ASP A 65 -1.02 9.60 18.17
N THR A 66 -1.77 9.82 17.09
CA THR A 66 -3.06 10.54 17.12
C THR A 66 -4.24 9.62 17.38
N PHE A 67 -4.31 8.48 16.68
CA PHE A 67 -5.47 7.58 16.71
C PHE A 67 -5.16 6.25 17.40
N GLY A 68 -3.92 5.76 17.29
CA GLY A 68 -3.56 4.40 17.63
C GLY A 68 -4.04 3.40 16.57
N ARG A 69 -3.50 2.17 16.62
CA ARG A 69 -3.77 1.13 15.61
C ARG A 69 -5.27 0.84 15.44
N ASP A 70 -5.96 0.59 16.54
CA ASP A 70 -7.33 0.08 16.48
C ASP A 70 -8.28 1.16 15.95
N ALA A 71 -8.15 2.40 16.43
CA ALA A 71 -8.98 3.50 15.95
C ALA A 71 -8.64 3.94 14.52
N PHE A 72 -7.38 3.81 14.08
CA PHE A 72 -7.01 4.10 12.70
C PHE A 72 -7.87 3.31 11.69
N TYR A 73 -8.22 2.06 12.01
CA TYR A 73 -9.03 1.22 11.14
C TYR A 73 -10.54 1.32 11.39
N VAL A 74 -11.01 2.08 12.39
CA VAL A 74 -12.44 2.16 12.74
C VAL A 74 -13.05 3.56 12.86
N ASP A 75 -12.24 4.60 13.06
CA ASP A 75 -12.68 5.97 13.31
C ASP A 75 -12.79 6.78 12.01
N GLN A 76 -13.92 7.45 11.81
CA GLN A 76 -14.14 8.29 10.63
C GLN A 76 -13.15 9.45 10.52
N THR A 77 -12.70 10.01 11.65
CA THR A 77 -11.69 11.07 11.67
C THR A 77 -10.34 10.56 11.15
N ALA A 78 -9.98 9.31 11.48
CA ALA A 78 -8.77 8.68 10.96
C ALA A 78 -8.88 8.40 9.46
N PHE A 79 -10.06 7.98 9.00
CA PHE A 79 -10.37 7.79 7.58
C PHE A 79 -10.25 9.09 6.79
N ASP A 80 -10.86 10.17 7.28
CA ASP A 80 -10.82 11.48 6.63
C ASP A 80 -9.38 12.02 6.58
N ALA A 81 -8.61 11.83 7.66
CA ALA A 81 -7.20 12.20 7.70
C ALA A 81 -6.37 11.40 6.68
N TYR A 82 -6.59 10.08 6.61
CA TYR A 82 -5.87 9.23 5.66
C TYR A 82 -6.25 9.52 4.21
N ASP A 83 -7.53 9.77 3.92
CA ASP A 83 -7.98 10.20 2.58
C ASP A 83 -7.32 11.52 2.17
N ALA A 84 -7.20 12.48 3.09
CA ALA A 84 -6.49 13.73 2.81
C ALA A 84 -5.03 13.48 2.44
N ARG A 85 -4.36 12.52 3.09
CA ARG A 85 -2.99 12.10 2.74
C ARG A 85 -2.93 11.43 1.37
N LEU A 86 -3.88 10.55 1.06
CA LEU A 86 -3.98 9.92 -0.26
C LEU A 86 -4.16 10.99 -1.35
N SER A 87 -5.09 11.93 -1.17
CA SER A 87 -5.29 13.05 -2.08
C SER A 87 -4.04 13.90 -2.24
N HIS A 88 -3.30 14.17 -1.15
CA HIS A 88 -2.04 14.91 -1.21
C HIS A 88 -0.99 14.19 -2.07
N ILE A 89 -0.79 12.89 -1.86
CA ILE A 89 0.18 12.08 -2.63
C ILE A 89 -0.22 11.99 -4.11
N LEU A 90 -1.49 11.75 -4.42
CA LEU A 90 -1.97 11.63 -5.79
C LEU A 90 -1.85 12.96 -6.57
N ASN A 91 -2.11 14.08 -5.90
CA ASN A 91 -2.07 15.41 -6.50
C ASN A 91 -0.70 16.11 -6.35
N TYR A 92 0.30 15.44 -5.77
CA TYR A 92 1.65 16.00 -5.65
C TYR A 92 2.28 16.22 -7.03
N GLN A 93 2.85 17.40 -7.21
CA GLN A 93 3.60 17.78 -8.42
C GLN A 93 5.09 17.52 -8.20
N GLY A 94 5.64 16.56 -8.94
CA GLY A 94 7.02 16.14 -8.84
C GLY A 94 8.04 17.26 -9.05
N ALA A 95 8.91 17.47 -8.06
CA ALA A 95 9.96 18.48 -8.14
C ALA A 95 11.03 18.18 -9.23
N HIS A 96 11.17 16.92 -9.64
CA HIS A 96 12.13 16.49 -10.66
C HIS A 96 11.46 16.10 -11.97
N SER A 97 10.32 15.42 -11.92
CA SER A 97 9.57 14.99 -13.10
C SER A 97 8.72 16.12 -13.70
N GLY A 98 8.30 17.09 -12.89
CA GLY A 98 7.31 18.11 -13.24
C GLY A 98 5.88 17.57 -13.42
N GLN A 99 5.68 16.27 -13.21
CA GLN A 99 4.40 15.57 -13.42
C GLN A 99 3.56 15.58 -12.15
N VAL A 100 2.24 15.66 -12.31
CA VAL A 100 1.31 15.34 -11.22
C VAL A 100 1.22 13.81 -11.15
N TRP A 101 1.44 13.22 -9.98
CA TRP A 101 1.59 11.76 -9.86
C TRP A 101 0.38 10.96 -10.35
N LYS A 102 -0.85 11.42 -10.10
CA LYS A 102 -2.06 10.78 -10.63
C LYS A 102 -2.20 10.83 -12.15
N ASP A 103 -1.46 11.70 -12.82
CA ASP A 103 -1.45 11.88 -14.27
C ASP A 103 -0.18 11.30 -14.92
N TRP A 104 0.59 10.48 -14.20
CA TRP A 104 1.89 9.97 -14.65
C TRP A 104 1.96 8.44 -14.84
N PRO A 105 1.12 7.86 -15.73
CA PRO A 105 1.05 6.42 -15.92
C PRO A 105 2.30 5.80 -16.57
N GLU A 106 3.20 6.61 -17.12
CA GLU A 106 4.49 6.14 -17.64
C GLU A 106 5.43 5.69 -16.53
N ALA A 107 5.33 6.28 -15.33
CA ALA A 107 6.17 5.92 -14.19
C ALA A 107 5.42 5.11 -13.13
N ILE A 108 4.11 5.32 -12.95
CA ILE A 108 3.34 4.68 -11.88
C ILE A 108 2.44 3.61 -12.48
N MET A 109 2.55 2.39 -11.95
CA MET A 109 1.68 1.26 -12.27
C MET A 109 0.43 1.27 -11.40
N SER A 110 0.60 1.47 -10.09
CA SER A 110 -0.51 1.43 -9.15
C SER A 110 -0.26 2.22 -7.86
N PHE A 111 -1.35 2.57 -7.19
CA PHE A 111 -1.35 3.00 -5.80
C PHE A 111 -1.93 1.90 -4.92
N ASN A 112 -1.21 1.53 -3.86
CA ASN A 112 -1.69 0.53 -2.92
C ASN A 112 -2.68 1.14 -1.92
N LEU A 113 -3.67 0.34 -1.56
CA LEU A 113 -4.40 0.48 -0.32
C LEU A 113 -3.48 0.19 0.86
N GLN A 114 -3.89 0.67 2.01
CA GLN A 114 -3.40 0.22 3.29
C GLN A 114 -4.63 0.03 4.17
N GLY A 115 -4.81 -1.15 4.74
CA GLY A 115 -6.01 -1.42 5.52
C GLY A 115 -6.14 -2.86 5.98
N ASP A 116 -6.89 -3.05 7.05
CA ASP A 116 -7.53 -4.31 7.41
C ASP A 116 -9.01 -4.23 7.02
N ASP A 117 -9.67 -5.35 6.69
CA ASP A 117 -11.09 -5.37 6.31
C ASP A 117 -12.04 -5.42 7.50
N ALA A 118 -11.76 -4.63 8.53
CA ALA A 118 -12.75 -4.38 9.54
C ALA A 118 -13.93 -3.61 8.90
N GLN A 119 -14.95 -4.33 8.44
CA GLN A 119 -16.26 -3.81 8.00
C GLN A 119 -16.34 -3.10 6.62
N GLY A 120 -15.66 -3.59 5.57
CA GLY A 120 -15.88 -3.11 4.18
C GLY A 120 -15.20 -1.78 3.85
N ARG A 121 -14.24 -1.36 4.68
CA ARG A 121 -13.58 -0.05 4.61
C ARG A 121 -12.52 0.05 3.53
N LEU A 122 -11.93 -1.08 3.15
CA LEU A 122 -10.98 -1.16 2.04
C LEU A 122 -11.62 -0.64 0.75
N CYS A 123 -12.88 -0.99 0.49
CA CYS A 123 -13.57 -0.50 -0.70
C CYS A 123 -13.83 1.00 -0.65
N GLY A 124 -14.09 1.57 0.54
CA GLY A 124 -14.20 3.01 0.71
C GLY A 124 -12.90 3.75 0.37
N ARG A 125 -11.74 3.22 0.78
CA ARG A 125 -10.43 3.82 0.44
C ARG A 125 -10.06 3.63 -1.03
N ALA A 126 -10.39 2.46 -1.59
CA ALA A 126 -10.23 2.20 -3.02
C ALA A 126 -11.08 3.16 -3.86
N THR A 127 -12.32 3.40 -3.44
CA THR A 127 -13.22 4.36 -4.08
C THR A 127 -12.64 5.77 -4.03
N HIS A 128 -12.10 6.21 -2.89
CA HIS A 128 -11.42 7.50 -2.78
C HIS A 128 -10.25 7.63 -3.76
N LEU A 129 -9.37 6.63 -3.84
CA LEU A 129 -8.27 6.62 -4.82
C LEU A 129 -8.79 6.67 -6.27
N ARG A 130 -9.82 5.88 -6.59
CA ARG A 130 -10.42 5.85 -7.92
C ARG A 130 -11.09 7.17 -8.28
N ASP A 131 -11.74 7.84 -7.33
CA ASP A 131 -12.36 9.14 -7.53
C ASP A 131 -11.31 10.23 -7.82
N GLU A 132 -10.18 10.20 -7.12
CA GLU A 132 -9.05 11.12 -7.35
C GLU A 132 -8.35 10.90 -8.70
N LEU A 133 -8.17 9.62 -9.08
CA LEU A 133 -7.57 9.20 -10.35
C LEU A 133 -8.48 9.49 -11.55
N GLY A 134 -9.79 9.30 -11.37
CA GLY A 134 -10.79 9.28 -12.43
C GLY A 134 -11.10 7.86 -12.95
N PRO A 135 -12.28 7.67 -13.56
CA PRO A 135 -12.79 6.34 -13.93
C PRO A 135 -11.96 5.67 -15.03
N ASP A 136 -11.40 6.45 -15.97
CA ASP A 136 -10.67 5.94 -17.13
C ASP A 136 -9.14 5.99 -16.95
N ASN A 137 -8.66 6.28 -15.74
CA ASN A 137 -7.24 6.39 -15.46
C ASN A 137 -6.55 5.01 -15.52
N PRO A 138 -5.47 4.84 -16.31
CA PRO A 138 -4.79 3.57 -16.47
C PRO A 138 -3.91 3.17 -15.28
N ILE A 139 -3.67 4.06 -14.31
CA ILE A 139 -3.03 3.71 -13.04
C ILE A 139 -4.01 2.86 -12.23
N LEU A 140 -3.53 1.72 -11.73
CA LEU A 140 -4.35 0.75 -11.00
C LEU A 140 -4.48 1.16 -9.52
N VAL A 141 -5.58 0.76 -8.91
CA VAL A 141 -5.77 0.70 -7.46
C VAL A 141 -5.53 -0.74 -7.03
N SER A 142 -4.48 -0.98 -6.25
CA SER A 142 -4.10 -2.32 -5.76
C SER A 142 -4.13 -2.43 -4.24
N THR A 143 -4.12 -3.65 -3.70
CA THR A 143 -4.47 -3.87 -2.28
C THR A 143 -3.35 -3.67 -1.25
N GLY A 144 -2.07 -3.66 -1.63
CA GLY A 144 -0.94 -3.59 -0.70
C GLY A 144 -0.84 -4.76 0.28
N GLY A 145 -0.96 -6.00 -0.20
CA GLY A 145 -0.77 -7.22 0.58
C GLY A 145 -1.94 -7.69 1.46
N VAL A 146 -3.08 -7.00 1.42
CA VAL A 146 -4.27 -7.31 2.25
C VAL A 146 -4.99 -8.60 1.81
N GLY A 147 -4.68 -9.14 0.64
CA GLY A 147 -5.33 -10.33 0.10
C GLY A 147 -4.44 -11.57 0.12
N GLY A 148 -4.99 -12.70 0.55
CA GLY A 148 -4.48 -14.02 0.16
C GLY A 148 -3.20 -14.48 0.83
N ASP A 149 -2.67 -13.74 1.81
CA ASP A 149 -1.54 -14.21 2.60
C ASP A 149 -1.94 -15.32 3.58
N PHE A 150 -0.93 -15.89 4.25
CA PHE A 150 -1.13 -17.02 5.17
C PHE A 150 -2.01 -16.65 6.39
N SER A 151 -1.93 -15.41 6.88
CA SER A 151 -2.75 -14.92 8.00
C SER A 151 -4.24 -14.89 7.66
N HIS A 152 -4.59 -14.75 6.37
CA HIS A 152 -5.95 -14.84 5.85
C HIS A 152 -6.29 -16.20 5.24
N GLY A 153 -5.60 -17.27 5.67
CA GLY A 153 -5.89 -18.64 5.25
C GLY A 153 -5.70 -18.89 3.75
N CYS A 154 -4.87 -18.07 3.08
CA CYS A 154 -4.68 -18.09 1.63
C CYS A 154 -5.96 -17.72 0.83
N THR A 155 -6.87 -16.96 1.43
CA THR A 155 -8.12 -16.51 0.78
C THR A 155 -8.16 -15.00 0.63
N PHE A 156 -8.92 -14.53 -0.36
CA PHE A 156 -9.14 -13.10 -0.53
C PHE A 156 -10.30 -12.62 0.33
N VAL A 157 -10.15 -11.38 0.79
CA VAL A 157 -11.18 -10.66 1.51
C VAL A 157 -12.30 -10.27 0.53
N ILE A 158 -13.56 -10.58 0.87
CA ILE A 158 -14.73 -10.31 0.01
C ILE A 158 -14.85 -8.82 -0.33
N ALA A 159 -14.62 -7.92 0.64
CA ALA A 159 -14.67 -6.48 0.41
C ALA A 159 -13.68 -5.99 -0.64
N VAL A 160 -12.60 -6.74 -0.90
CA VAL A 160 -11.65 -6.45 -1.98
C VAL A 160 -12.15 -7.02 -3.29
N THR A 161 -12.55 -8.30 -3.31
CA THR A 161 -12.95 -9.02 -4.54
C THR A 161 -14.25 -8.47 -5.14
N GLU A 162 -15.15 -7.91 -4.33
CA GLU A 162 -16.40 -7.33 -4.80
C GLU A 162 -16.31 -5.81 -5.06
N CYS A 163 -15.22 -5.14 -4.65
CA CYS A 163 -15.11 -3.69 -4.79
C CYS A 163 -14.83 -3.28 -6.24
N PRO A 164 -15.68 -2.50 -6.91
CA PRO A 164 -15.44 -2.08 -8.30
C PRO A 164 -14.25 -1.13 -8.44
N ALA A 165 -13.85 -0.45 -7.36
CA ALA A 165 -12.72 0.48 -7.38
C ALA A 165 -11.34 -0.19 -7.22
N VAL A 166 -11.28 -1.50 -6.97
CA VAL A 166 -10.02 -2.26 -6.90
C VAL A 166 -9.77 -2.94 -8.23
N ASP A 167 -8.62 -2.69 -8.86
CA ASP A 167 -8.26 -3.30 -10.14
C ASP A 167 -7.39 -4.54 -9.98
N ALA A 168 -6.54 -4.57 -8.95
CA ALA A 168 -5.57 -5.63 -8.74
C ALA A 168 -5.42 -6.03 -7.26
N ILE A 169 -5.30 -7.33 -7.02
CA ILE A 169 -5.04 -7.90 -5.71
C ILE A 169 -3.56 -8.28 -5.64
N SER A 170 -2.84 -7.55 -4.80
CA SER A 170 -1.46 -7.88 -4.43
C SER A 170 -1.45 -8.91 -3.29
N VAL A 171 -0.62 -9.93 -3.44
CA VAL A 171 -0.45 -11.01 -2.46
C VAL A 171 0.92 -10.92 -1.82
N TYR A 172 0.96 -11.05 -0.49
CA TYR A 172 2.20 -11.18 0.29
C TYR A 172 2.37 -12.63 0.72
N ARG A 173 3.53 -13.24 0.49
CA ARG A 173 3.74 -14.66 0.80
C ARG A 173 5.15 -14.99 1.31
N PHE A 174 5.27 -15.10 2.62
CA PHE A 174 6.48 -15.57 3.30
C PHE A 174 6.35 -17.05 3.66
N ALA A 175 6.72 -17.94 2.72
CA ALA A 175 6.44 -19.37 2.85
C ALA A 175 7.46 -20.14 3.72
N SER A 176 8.56 -19.51 4.15
CA SER A 176 9.67 -20.07 4.94
C SER A 176 10.43 -21.27 4.34
N VAL A 177 9.77 -22.11 3.55
CA VAL A 177 10.31 -23.29 2.86
C VAL A 177 10.02 -23.21 1.34
N PRO A 178 10.94 -23.67 0.49
CA PRO A 178 10.73 -23.72 -0.96
C PRO A 178 9.53 -24.59 -1.37
N GLY A 179 8.80 -24.19 -2.43
CA GLY A 179 7.77 -25.02 -3.07
C GLY A 179 6.36 -24.99 -2.47
N ASN A 180 6.11 -24.20 -1.43
CA ASN A 180 4.78 -24.07 -0.79
C ASN A 180 4.02 -22.79 -1.18
N TRP A 181 4.45 -22.11 -2.24
CA TRP A 181 3.89 -20.80 -2.62
C TRP A 181 2.87 -20.88 -3.76
N ASP A 182 3.01 -21.86 -4.68
CA ASP A 182 2.21 -21.99 -5.90
C ASP A 182 0.96 -22.87 -5.72
N LEU A 183 0.92 -23.71 -4.69
CA LEU A 183 -0.19 -24.64 -4.40
C LEU A 183 -1.58 -23.99 -4.23
N VAL A 184 -1.63 -22.67 -4.04
CA VAL A 184 -2.86 -21.89 -3.82
C VAL A 184 -3.16 -20.89 -4.93
N LEU A 185 -2.33 -20.85 -5.99
CA LEU A 185 -2.48 -19.87 -7.07
C LEU A 185 -3.82 -19.99 -7.79
N ASP A 186 -4.22 -21.21 -8.18
CA ASP A 186 -5.51 -21.43 -8.84
C ASP A 186 -6.67 -20.95 -7.97
N GLY A 187 -6.58 -21.20 -6.65
CA GLY A 187 -7.57 -20.73 -5.68
C GLY A 187 -7.64 -19.20 -5.61
N TRP A 188 -6.52 -18.49 -5.71
CA TRP A 188 -6.53 -17.02 -5.78
C TRP A 188 -7.19 -16.52 -7.06
N LEU A 189 -6.88 -17.12 -8.21
CA LEU A 189 -7.46 -16.73 -9.49
C LEU A 189 -8.97 -16.96 -9.51
N ASP A 190 -9.46 -18.07 -8.95
CA ASP A 190 -10.88 -18.37 -8.82
C ASP A 190 -11.63 -17.36 -7.92
N GLN A 191 -10.96 -16.81 -6.91
CA GLN A 191 -11.51 -15.83 -5.96
C GLN A 191 -11.41 -14.39 -6.45
N ALA A 192 -10.55 -14.10 -7.44
CA ALA A 192 -10.19 -12.74 -7.81
C ALA A 192 -11.35 -11.92 -8.40
N ASN A 193 -12.42 -12.57 -8.86
CA ASN A 193 -13.59 -11.92 -9.45
C ASN A 193 -13.19 -10.98 -10.60
N ASP A 194 -12.48 -11.53 -11.59
CA ASP A 194 -11.92 -10.85 -12.78
C ASP A 194 -10.85 -9.77 -12.51
N LYS A 195 -10.41 -9.60 -11.26
CA LYS A 195 -9.31 -8.69 -10.92
C LYS A 195 -7.96 -9.29 -11.30
N LEU A 196 -7.00 -8.42 -11.58
CA LEU A 196 -5.61 -8.83 -11.72
C LEU A 196 -5.10 -9.37 -10.38
N VAL A 197 -4.23 -10.38 -10.40
CA VAL A 197 -3.56 -10.90 -9.21
C VAL A 197 -2.06 -10.89 -9.45
N TYR A 198 -1.30 -10.38 -8.48
CA TYR A 198 0.16 -10.39 -8.55
C TYR A 198 0.79 -10.62 -7.18
N LEU A 199 1.96 -11.25 -7.19
CA LEU A 199 2.77 -11.47 -6.01
C LEU A 199 3.68 -10.26 -5.80
N GLU A 200 3.37 -9.45 -4.79
CA GLU A 200 4.08 -8.18 -4.54
C GLU A 200 5.25 -8.38 -3.58
N GLU A 201 5.04 -9.15 -2.52
CA GLU A 201 6.09 -9.52 -1.57
C GLU A 201 6.13 -11.04 -1.39
N TRP A 202 7.33 -11.61 -1.42
CA TRP A 202 7.53 -13.00 -1.06
C TRP A 202 8.95 -13.26 -0.58
N GLY A 203 9.10 -14.34 0.18
CA GLY A 203 10.40 -14.74 0.70
C GLY A 203 10.43 -16.19 1.16
N ILE A 204 11.61 -16.78 1.06
CA ILE A 204 11.98 -18.07 1.62
C ILE A 204 13.18 -17.88 2.54
N ASP A 205 13.26 -18.66 3.60
CA ASP A 205 14.43 -18.63 4.46
C ASP A 205 15.58 -19.37 3.76
N SER A 206 16.69 -18.66 3.56
CA SER A 206 17.90 -19.23 2.94
C SER A 206 18.51 -20.40 3.74
N SER A 207 18.17 -20.55 5.01
CA SER A 207 18.59 -21.71 5.82
C SER A 207 17.86 -23.00 5.48
N ASN A 208 16.78 -22.91 4.67
CA ASN A 208 15.98 -24.05 4.20
C ASN A 208 16.23 -24.41 2.72
N LEU A 209 17.33 -23.90 2.13
CA LEU A 209 17.84 -24.26 0.79
C LEU A 209 18.92 -25.34 0.88
#